data_AF-A0A7C7UW13-F1
#
_entry.id   AF-A0A7C7UW13-F1
#
_cell.length_a   1.000
_cell.length_b   1.000
_cell.length_c   1.000
_cell.angle_alpha   90.00
_cell.angle_beta   90.00
_cell.angle_gamma   90.00
#
_symmetry.space_group_name_H-M   'P 1'
#
loop_
_entity.id
_entity.type
_entity.pdbx_description
1 polymer ?
#
loop_
_entity_poly.entity_id
_entity_poly.type
_entity_poly.pdbx_seq_one_letter_code
_entity_poly.pdbx_strand_id
1 'polypeptide(L)'
;MDLTVLASAIVDGLLMGLVYGLVALGLALIWGVMNIINFAHGDYMVLGAYIAVLLSLLGVDAVYALPLAFAIVYLAGVATYKLVIRRVLDAPFVSQIAATFALLLLIRYSVELVAGPRTWIVESVLSGSVVRVGPLSIECSKLFAGIVSIAVFAMVYLFLTRTYTGLAVRAIAQNRSAAMLQGIDVDRVNSIVFGLGVGVAGLAGAL
;
A
#
# COMPACT_ATOMS: atom_id res chain seq x y z
N MET A 1 -33.06 -16.00 3.16
CA MET A 1 -31.65 -15.73 3.51
C MET A 1 -31.55 -15.81 5.01
N ASP A 2 -30.77 -16.74 5.53
CA ASP A 2 -30.59 -16.87 6.98
C ASP A 2 -29.86 -15.64 7.52
N LEU A 3 -30.35 -15.09 8.62
CA LEU A 3 -29.80 -13.87 9.26
C LEU A 3 -28.29 -14.01 9.56
N THR A 4 -27.84 -15.24 9.81
CA THR A 4 -26.44 -15.61 10.06
C THR A 4 -25.56 -15.45 8.82
N VAL A 5 -26.07 -15.75 7.63
CA VAL A 5 -25.36 -15.58 6.35
C VAL A 5 -25.21 -14.09 6.05
N LEU A 6 -26.27 -13.31 6.26
CA LEU A 6 -26.21 -11.85 6.09
C LEU A 6 -25.20 -11.21 7.06
N ALA A 7 -25.24 -11.59 8.34
CA ALA A 7 -24.29 -11.09 9.34
C ALA A 7 -22.84 -11.45 8.98
N SER A 8 -22.59 -12.68 8.49
CA SER A 8 -21.26 -13.11 8.10
C SER A 8 -20.75 -12.33 6.88
N ALA A 9 -21.62 -12.09 5.89
CA ALA A 9 -21.29 -11.30 4.71
C ALA A 9 -20.98 -9.83 5.05
N ILE A 10 -21.69 -9.23 6.01
CA ILE A 10 -21.40 -7.87 6.48
C ILE A 10 -20.03 -7.81 7.15
N VAL A 11 -19.69 -8.78 7.99
CA VAL A 11 -18.39 -8.83 8.65
C VAL A 11 -17.26 -9.05 7.66
N ASP A 12 -17.39 -10.01 6.75
CA ASP A 12 -16.39 -10.26 5.70
C ASP A 12 -16.22 -9.04 4.78
N GLY A 13 -17.33 -8.40 4.42
CA GLY A 13 -17.32 -7.16 3.63
C GLY A 13 -16.63 -6.00 4.36
N LEU A 14 -16.84 -5.87 5.66
CA LEU A 14 -16.17 -4.86 6.49
C LEU A 14 -14.66 -5.13 6.57
N LEU A 15 -14.26 -6.38 6.83
CA LEU A 15 -12.85 -6.76 6.92
C LEU A 15 -12.11 -6.52 5.59
N MET A 16 -12.68 -6.93 4.45
CA MET A 16 -12.08 -6.63 3.15
C MET A 16 -12.16 -5.15 2.78
N GLY A 17 -13.20 -4.45 3.22
CA GLY A 17 -13.30 -2.99 3.08
C GLY A 17 -12.15 -2.25 3.77
N LEU A 18 -11.67 -2.76 4.92
CA LEU A 18 -10.50 -2.18 5.60
C LEU A 18 -9.21 -2.36 4.78
N VAL A 19 -9.02 -3.52 4.15
CA VAL A 19 -7.86 -3.79 3.29
C VAL A 19 -7.89 -2.91 2.04
N TYR A 20 -9.05 -2.82 1.36
CA TYR A 20 -9.21 -1.89 0.23
C TYR A 20 -9.07 -0.42 0.66
N GLY A 21 -9.47 -0.10 1.90
CA GLY A 21 -9.22 1.18 2.53
C GLY A 21 -7.73 1.52 2.58
N LEU A 22 -6.85 0.57 2.91
CA LEU A 22 -5.41 0.81 2.89
C LEU A 22 -4.89 1.13 1.48
N VAL A 23 -5.39 0.42 0.47
CA VAL A 23 -5.03 0.69 -0.93
C VAL A 23 -5.40 2.13 -1.30
N ALA A 24 -6.61 2.54 -0.94
CA ALA A 24 -7.11 3.89 -1.17
C ALA A 24 -6.33 4.94 -0.35
N LEU A 25 -5.96 4.64 0.89
CA LEU A 25 -5.15 5.52 1.75
C LEU A 25 -3.80 5.84 1.09
N GLY A 26 -3.11 4.82 0.57
CA GLY A 26 -1.84 5.00 -0.12
C GLY A 26 -1.98 5.88 -1.37
N LEU A 27 -3.02 5.65 -2.18
CA LEU A 27 -3.30 6.45 -3.37
C LEU A 27 -3.66 7.90 -3.02
N ALA A 28 -4.54 8.09 -2.02
CA ALA A 28 -4.97 9.40 -1.55
C ALA A 28 -3.80 10.21 -0.98
N LEU A 29 -2.86 9.56 -0.31
CA LEU A 29 -1.66 10.20 0.21
C LEU A 29 -0.74 10.72 -0.91
N ILE A 30 -0.51 9.91 -1.95
CA ILE A 30 0.30 10.30 -3.12
C ILE A 30 -0.39 11.45 -3.86
N TRP A 31 -1.65 11.26 -4.22
CA TRP A 31 -2.39 12.23 -5.02
C TRP A 31 -2.62 13.53 -4.27
N GLY A 32 -3.00 13.48 -2.99
CA GLY A 32 -3.31 14.64 -2.17
C GLY A 32 -2.12 15.57 -1.91
N VAL A 33 -0.88 15.08 -2.05
CA VAL A 33 0.33 15.88 -1.82
C VAL A 33 0.98 16.31 -3.13
N MET A 34 1.08 15.39 -4.10
CA MET A 34 1.84 15.60 -5.33
C MET A 34 0.99 15.91 -6.56
N ASN A 35 -0.34 15.74 -6.49
CA ASN A 35 -1.26 15.90 -7.62
C ASN A 35 -0.89 15.07 -8.88
N ILE A 36 -0.18 13.95 -8.69
CA ILE A 36 0.15 13.00 -9.76
C ILE A 36 -0.77 11.77 -9.68
N ILE A 37 -1.26 11.32 -10.83
CA ILE A 37 -1.98 10.05 -10.92
C ILE A 37 -0.96 8.93 -11.13
N ASN A 38 -0.81 8.07 -10.12
CA ASN A 38 0.08 6.92 -10.17
C ASN A 38 -0.64 5.69 -10.75
N PHE A 39 -0.58 5.47 -12.06
CA PHE A 39 -1.15 4.26 -12.67
C PHE A 39 -0.48 2.97 -12.18
N ALA A 40 0.80 3.03 -11.78
CA ALA A 40 1.52 1.88 -11.25
C ALA A 40 1.14 1.49 -9.81
N HIS A 41 0.22 2.23 -9.15
CA HIS A 41 -0.13 1.98 -7.74
C HIS A 41 -0.59 0.55 -7.47
N GLY A 42 -1.44 0.00 -8.36
CA GLY A 42 -1.90 -1.39 -8.27
C GLY A 42 -0.77 -2.42 -8.47
N ASP A 43 0.27 -2.07 -9.20
CA ASP A 43 1.42 -2.94 -9.44
C ASP A 43 2.39 -2.97 -8.26
N TYR A 44 2.42 -1.91 -7.44
CA TYR A 44 3.09 -1.97 -6.13
C TYR A 44 2.38 -2.90 -5.15
N MET A 45 1.04 -3.00 -5.24
CA MET A 45 0.26 -4.03 -4.53
C MET A 45 0.69 -5.43 -4.95
N VAL A 46 0.77 -5.69 -6.26
CA VAL A 46 1.22 -6.98 -6.81
C VAL A 46 2.66 -7.29 -6.37
N LEU A 47 3.54 -6.29 -6.38
CA LEU A 47 4.91 -6.44 -5.90
C LEU A 47 4.94 -6.86 -4.42
N GLY A 48 4.13 -6.23 -3.57
CA GLY A 48 3.99 -6.60 -2.16
C GLY A 48 3.50 -8.03 -1.96
N ALA A 49 2.44 -8.42 -2.67
CA ALA A 49 1.92 -9.79 -2.68
C ALA A 49 3.02 -10.80 -3.07
N TYR A 50 3.79 -10.48 -4.12
CA TYR A 50 4.83 -11.37 -4.61
C TYR A 50 6.03 -11.46 -3.67
N ILE A 51 6.38 -10.40 -2.95
CA ILE A 51 7.38 -10.46 -1.89
C ILE A 51 6.93 -11.43 -0.79
N ALA A 52 5.65 -11.41 -0.40
CA ALA A 52 5.12 -12.38 0.56
C ALA A 52 5.21 -13.82 0.04
N VAL A 53 4.92 -14.06 -1.25
CA VAL A 53 5.13 -15.37 -1.91
C VAL A 53 6.59 -15.81 -1.80
N LEU A 54 7.53 -14.96 -2.20
CA LEU A 54 8.97 -15.28 -2.16
C LEU A 54 9.44 -15.62 -0.75
N LEU A 55 8.98 -14.88 0.25
CA LEU A 55 9.31 -15.14 1.65
C LEU A 55 8.69 -16.44 2.17
N SER A 56 7.47 -16.76 1.74
CA SER A 56 6.82 -18.05 2.03
C SER A 56 7.62 -19.23 1.45
N LEU A 57 8.16 -19.11 0.24
CA LEU A 57 9.05 -20.13 -0.34
C LEU A 57 10.36 -20.32 0.43
N LEU A 58 10.78 -19.31 1.18
CA LEU A 58 11.93 -19.37 2.09
C LEU A 58 11.55 -19.87 3.50
N GLY A 59 10.30 -20.27 3.71
CA GLY A 59 9.79 -20.78 4.99
C GLY A 59 9.37 -19.69 5.98
N VAL A 60 9.25 -18.43 5.54
CA VAL A 60 8.76 -17.32 6.38
C VAL A 60 7.25 -17.26 6.29
N ASP A 61 6.56 -17.35 7.43
CA ASP A 61 5.10 -17.20 7.46
C ASP A 61 4.64 -15.83 6.96
N ALA A 62 3.47 -15.78 6.30
CA ALA A 62 2.90 -14.58 5.72
C ALA A 62 2.78 -13.41 6.73
N VAL A 63 2.52 -13.70 8.00
CA VAL A 63 2.43 -12.68 9.06
C VAL A 63 3.75 -11.94 9.24
N TYR A 64 4.88 -12.67 9.23
CA TYR A 64 6.22 -12.09 9.37
C TYR A 64 6.73 -11.50 8.05
N ALA A 65 6.14 -11.87 6.92
CA ALA A 65 6.45 -11.27 5.63
C ALA A 65 5.96 -9.82 5.52
N LEU A 66 4.92 -9.40 6.26
CA LEU A 66 4.29 -8.07 6.13
C LEU A 66 5.24 -6.89 6.35
N PRO A 67 6.03 -6.81 7.46
CA PRO A 67 6.93 -5.68 7.66
C PRO A 67 8.03 -5.62 6.61
N LEU A 68 8.49 -6.78 6.12
CA LEU A 68 9.53 -6.87 5.12
C LEU A 68 9.00 -6.48 3.73
N ALA A 69 7.79 -6.93 3.37
CA ALA A 69 7.09 -6.50 2.16
C ALA A 69 6.89 -4.99 2.16
N PHE A 70 6.40 -4.41 3.26
CA PHE A 70 6.30 -2.96 3.40
C PHE A 70 7.64 -2.26 3.22
N ALA A 71 8.70 -2.72 3.90
CA ALA A 71 10.02 -2.09 3.84
C ALA A 71 10.61 -2.12 2.43
N ILE A 72 10.54 -3.27 1.75
CA ILE A 72 11.06 -3.43 0.38
C ILE A 72 10.27 -2.55 -0.60
N VAL A 73 8.94 -2.57 -0.54
CA VAL A 73 8.10 -1.75 -1.42
C VAL A 73 8.26 -0.26 -1.11
N TYR A 74 8.40 0.12 0.15
CA TYR A 74 8.71 1.50 0.56
C TYR A 74 10.02 1.99 -0.08
N LEU A 75 11.09 1.20 0.03
CA LEU A 75 12.39 1.53 -0.54
C LEU A 75 12.33 1.58 -2.07
N ALA A 76 11.63 0.64 -2.70
CA ALA A 76 11.37 0.67 -4.14
C ALA A 76 10.61 1.94 -4.54
N GLY A 77 9.60 2.35 -3.76
CA GLY A 77 8.88 3.61 -3.95
C GLY A 77 9.77 4.84 -3.84
N VAL A 78 10.63 4.92 -2.82
CA VAL A 78 11.60 6.03 -2.68
C VAL A 78 12.56 6.07 -3.88
N ALA A 79 13.01 4.91 -4.35
CA ALA A 79 13.86 4.82 -5.54
C ALA A 79 13.11 5.29 -6.79
N THR A 80 11.89 4.79 -7.03
CA THR A 80 11.05 5.21 -8.16
C THR A 80 10.76 6.70 -8.11
N TYR A 81 10.55 7.26 -6.91
CA TYR A 81 10.36 8.70 -6.76
C TYR A 81 11.58 9.48 -7.28
N LYS A 82 12.76 9.15 -6.76
CA LYS A 82 14.01 9.85 -7.10
C LYS A 82 14.43 9.66 -8.55
N LEU A 83 14.15 8.49 -9.13
CA LEU A 83 14.58 8.12 -10.47
C LEU A 83 13.59 8.58 -11.54
N VAL A 84 12.29 8.49 -11.28
CA VAL A 84 11.26 8.72 -12.31
C VAL A 84 10.35 9.87 -11.92
N ILE A 85 9.64 9.76 -10.79
CA ILE A 85 8.53 10.66 -10.46
C ILE A 85 9.00 12.11 -10.33
N ARG A 86 10.11 12.35 -9.63
CA ARG A 86 10.68 13.70 -9.46
C ARG A 86 10.91 14.42 -10.80
N ARG A 87 11.30 13.69 -11.85
CA ARG A 87 11.60 14.26 -13.18
C ARG A 87 10.34 14.61 -13.98
N VAL A 88 9.21 13.99 -13.65
CA VAL A 88 7.95 14.17 -14.39
C VAL A 88 6.92 15.01 -13.63
N LEU A 89 7.17 15.33 -12.35
CA LEU A 89 6.24 16.13 -11.53
C LEU A 89 5.90 17.49 -12.15
N ASP A 90 6.88 18.17 -12.74
CA ASP A 90 6.67 19.48 -13.38
C ASP A 90 6.40 19.35 -14.89
N ALA A 91 6.29 18.13 -15.42
CA ALA A 91 5.98 17.86 -16.83
C ALA A 91 4.47 17.85 -17.09
N PRO A 92 4.02 17.99 -18.36
CA PRO A 92 2.60 17.92 -18.71
C PRO A 92 1.93 16.64 -18.21
N PHE A 93 0.65 16.72 -17.90
CA PHE A 93 -0.14 15.61 -17.35
C PHE A 93 -0.03 14.31 -18.17
N VAL A 94 0.00 14.43 -19.51
CA VAL A 94 0.18 13.27 -20.42
C VAL A 94 1.52 12.57 -20.18
N SER A 95 2.59 13.32 -19.93
CA SER A 95 3.92 12.77 -19.62
C SER A 95 3.94 12.04 -18.27
N GLN A 96 3.20 12.54 -17.27
CA GLN A 96 3.06 11.89 -15.97
C GLN A 96 2.34 10.54 -16.09
N ILE A 97 1.24 10.50 -16.84
CA ILE A 97 0.52 9.26 -17.13
C ILE A 97 1.42 8.28 -17.90
N ALA A 98 2.07 8.74 -18.96
CA ALA A 98 2.95 7.88 -19.76
C ALA A 98 4.08 7.27 -18.91
N ALA A 99 4.70 8.06 -18.03
CA ALA A 99 5.76 7.59 -17.15
C ALA A 99 5.25 6.57 -16.11
N THR A 100 4.10 6.83 -15.49
CA THR A 100 3.52 5.90 -14.50
C THR A 100 2.94 4.65 -15.16
N PHE A 101 2.48 4.73 -16.40
CA PHE A 101 2.09 3.57 -17.19
C PHE A 101 3.31 2.74 -17.62
N ALA A 102 4.42 3.37 -18.01
CA ALA A 102 5.66 2.65 -18.25
C ALA A 102 6.17 1.96 -16.98
N LEU A 103 6.08 2.62 -15.81
CA LEU A 103 6.40 2.01 -14.52
C LEU A 103 5.49 0.82 -14.19
N LEU A 104 4.19 0.92 -14.49
CA LEU A 104 3.23 -0.17 -14.35
C LEU A 104 3.72 -1.39 -15.13
N LEU A 105 3.99 -1.23 -16.43
CA LEU A 105 4.45 -2.34 -17.29
C LEU A 105 5.79 -2.90 -16.81
N LEU A 106 6.72 -2.04 -16.40
CA LEU A 106 8.02 -2.45 -15.91
C LEU A 106 7.87 -3.32 -14.66
N ILE A 107 7.08 -2.89 -13.67
CA ILE A 107 6.86 -3.66 -12.45
C ILE A 107 6.15 -4.98 -12.77
N ARG A 108 5.06 -4.92 -13.56
CA ARG A 108 4.27 -6.09 -13.97
C ARG A 108 5.16 -7.17 -14.58
N TYR A 109 5.90 -6.81 -15.63
CA TYR A 109 6.71 -7.77 -16.37
C TYR A 109 7.97 -8.18 -15.62
N SER A 110 8.52 -7.34 -14.74
CA SER A 110 9.62 -7.75 -13.86
C SER A 110 9.16 -8.81 -12.86
N VAL A 111 7.97 -8.64 -12.27
CA VAL A 111 7.38 -9.65 -11.38
C VAL A 111 7.08 -10.92 -12.17
N GLU A 112 6.45 -10.81 -13.34
CA GLU A 112 6.11 -11.96 -14.18
C GLU A 112 7.33 -12.76 -14.64
N LEU A 113 8.45 -12.08 -14.95
CA LEU A 113 9.70 -12.74 -15.34
C LEU A 113 10.28 -13.62 -14.21
N VAL A 114 10.18 -13.16 -12.96
CA VAL A 114 10.70 -13.89 -11.80
C VAL A 114 9.70 -14.94 -11.29
N ALA A 115 8.41 -14.61 -11.29
CA ALA A 115 7.33 -15.42 -10.75
C ALA A 115 6.81 -16.50 -11.70
N GLY A 116 6.93 -16.24 -13.00
CA GLY A 116 6.12 -16.87 -14.03
C GLY A 116 4.66 -16.37 -14.01
N PRO A 117 3.90 -16.62 -15.10
CA PRO A 117 2.50 -16.24 -15.22
C PRO A 117 1.59 -17.26 -14.48
N ARG A 118 1.83 -17.47 -13.18
CA ARG A 118 1.05 -18.41 -12.36
C ARG A 118 0.42 -17.73 -11.15
N THR A 119 -0.74 -18.22 -10.75
CA THR A 119 -1.37 -17.85 -9.48
C THR A 119 -0.65 -18.58 -8.35
N TRP A 120 -0.34 -17.84 -7.30
CA TRP A 120 0.28 -18.36 -6.10
C TRP A 120 -0.72 -18.34 -4.96
N ILE A 121 -0.80 -19.43 -4.20
CA ILE A 121 -1.55 -19.50 -2.95
C ILE A 121 -0.50 -19.52 -1.86
N VAL A 122 -0.50 -18.48 -1.02
CA VAL A 122 0.39 -18.39 0.14
C VAL A 122 -0.39 -18.88 1.35
N GLU A 123 0.02 -20.02 1.89
CA GLU A 123 -0.52 -20.49 3.16
C GLU A 123 0.13 -19.73 4.31
N SER A 124 -0.69 -19.32 5.27
CA SER A 124 -0.27 -18.78 6.56
C SER A 124 -0.63 -19.79 7.65
N VAL A 125 0.03 -19.71 8.80
CA VAL A 125 -0.39 -20.33 10.06
C VAL A 125 -1.86 -19.99 10.39
N LEU A 126 -2.38 -18.87 9.89
CA LEU A 126 -3.76 -18.44 10.06
C LEU A 126 -4.72 -18.98 8.98
N SER A 127 -4.22 -19.57 7.90
CA SER A 127 -5.03 -20.12 6.82
C SER A 127 -5.83 -21.34 7.31
N GLY A 128 -7.12 -21.36 6.98
CA GLY A 128 -8.04 -22.44 7.40
C GLY A 128 -8.48 -22.40 8.87
N SER A 129 -7.89 -21.52 9.68
CA SER A 129 -8.32 -21.31 11.07
C SER A 129 -9.52 -20.36 11.13
N VAL A 130 -10.56 -20.75 11.85
CA VAL A 130 -11.82 -19.97 11.95
C VAL A 130 -12.13 -19.67 13.41
N VAL A 131 -12.37 -18.40 13.73
CA VAL A 131 -12.94 -18.00 15.01
C VAL A 131 -14.46 -18.06 14.91
N ARG A 132 -15.08 -18.85 15.78
CA ARG A 132 -16.53 -18.94 15.89
C ARG A 132 -17.03 -18.01 16.99
N VAL A 133 -17.81 -17.00 16.60
CA VAL A 133 -18.49 -16.10 17.54
C VAL A 133 -19.98 -16.41 17.46
N GLY A 134 -20.43 -17.35 18.31
CA GLY A 134 -21.79 -17.89 18.23
C GLY A 134 -22.04 -18.61 16.89
N PRO A 135 -23.06 -18.23 16.10
CA PRO A 135 -23.32 -18.82 14.78
C PRO A 135 -22.41 -18.24 13.67
N LEU A 136 -21.61 -17.21 13.97
CA LEU A 136 -20.74 -16.56 13.00
C LEU A 136 -19.40 -17.29 12.90
N SER A 137 -18.92 -17.52 11.68
CA SER A 137 -17.61 -18.12 11.41
C SER A 137 -16.76 -17.12 10.64
N ILE A 138 -15.71 -16.58 11.28
CA ILE A 138 -14.81 -15.59 10.70
C ILE A 138 -13.45 -16.24 10.49
N GLU A 139 -12.90 -16.13 9.28
CA GLU A 139 -11.55 -16.62 8.96
C GLU A 139 -10.49 -15.78 9.68
N CYS A 140 -9.53 -16.44 10.34
CA CYS A 140 -8.49 -15.76 11.12
C CYS A 140 -7.61 -14.86 10.25
N SER A 141 -7.34 -15.25 9.01
CA SER A 141 -6.61 -14.46 8.01
C SER A 141 -7.28 -13.11 7.76
N LYS A 142 -8.59 -13.10 7.50
CA LYS A 142 -9.39 -11.88 7.28
C LYS A 142 -9.46 -10.99 8.52
N LEU A 143 -9.68 -11.60 9.69
CA LEU A 143 -9.71 -10.85 10.94
C LEU A 143 -8.37 -10.17 11.22
N PHE A 144 -7.27 -10.92 11.04
CA PHE A 144 -5.92 -10.41 11.17
C PHE A 144 -5.65 -9.27 10.18
N ALA A 145 -5.99 -9.45 8.90
CA ALA A 145 -5.86 -8.42 7.88
C ALA A 145 -6.64 -7.14 8.22
N GLY A 146 -7.86 -7.27 8.75
CA GLY A 146 -8.64 -6.13 9.22
C GLY A 146 -7.99 -5.40 10.41
N ILE A 147 -7.46 -6.15 11.39
CA ILE A 147 -6.75 -5.57 12.55
C ILE A 147 -5.48 -4.84 12.10
N VAL A 148 -4.66 -5.46 11.24
CA VAL A 148 -3.46 -4.84 10.67
C VAL A 148 -3.83 -3.60 9.88
N SER A 149 -4.92 -3.64 9.11
CA SER A 149 -5.41 -2.48 8.35
C SER A 149 -5.74 -1.30 9.25
N ILE A 150 -6.51 -1.52 10.33
CA ILE A 150 -6.82 -0.47 11.31
C ILE A 150 -5.54 0.06 11.97
N ALA A 151 -4.61 -0.83 12.34
CA ALA A 151 -3.34 -0.43 12.93
C ALA A 151 -2.51 0.46 11.98
N VAL A 152 -2.43 0.10 10.70
CA VAL A 152 -1.71 0.89 9.68
C VAL A 152 -2.40 2.23 9.44
N PHE A 153 -3.73 2.26 9.36
CA PHE A 153 -4.50 3.52 9.30
C PHE A 153 -4.16 4.44 10.49
N ALA A 154 -4.18 3.89 11.71
CA ALA A 154 -3.84 4.64 12.92
C ALA A 154 -2.38 5.13 12.89
N MET A 155 -1.44 4.30 12.44
CA MET A 155 -0.02 4.68 12.30
C MET A 155 0.16 5.81 11.29
N VAL A 156 -0.46 5.73 10.11
CA VAL A 156 -0.38 6.79 9.09
C VAL A 156 -1.04 8.07 9.60
N TYR A 157 -2.21 7.96 10.26
CA TYR A 157 -2.88 9.10 10.88
C TYR A 157 -2.01 9.79 11.94
N LEU A 158 -1.40 9.02 12.84
CA LEU A 158 -0.48 9.54 13.86
C LEU A 158 0.79 10.11 13.23
N PHE A 159 1.35 9.47 12.20
CA PHE A 159 2.48 10.00 11.45
C PHE A 159 2.15 11.39 10.89
N LEU A 160 1.01 11.53 10.22
CA LEU A 160 0.58 12.81 9.66
C LEU A 160 0.35 13.85 10.77
N THR A 161 -0.38 13.50 11.83
CA THR A 161 -0.84 14.47 12.86
C THR A 161 0.19 14.81 13.94
N ARG A 162 1.10 13.88 14.27
CA ARG A 162 1.99 13.99 15.43
C ARG A 162 3.47 14.17 15.09
N THR A 163 3.87 14.12 13.81
CA THR A 163 5.29 14.26 13.42
C THR A 163 5.57 15.55 12.67
N TYR A 164 6.81 16.06 12.77
CA TYR A 164 7.27 17.21 11.99
C TYR A 164 7.21 16.95 10.48
N THR A 165 7.56 15.74 10.05
CA THR A 165 7.43 15.34 8.64
C THR A 165 5.96 15.37 8.21
N GLY A 166 5.05 14.85 9.03
CA GLY A 166 3.60 14.91 8.77
C GLY A 166 3.05 16.33 8.68
N LEU A 167 3.55 17.26 9.51
CA LEU A 167 3.25 18.69 9.39
C LEU A 167 3.72 19.25 8.04
N ALA A 168 4.94 18.92 7.63
CA ALA A 168 5.48 19.34 6.34
C ALA A 168 4.66 18.78 5.16
N VAL A 169 4.22 17.51 5.23
CA VAL A 169 3.34 16.89 4.24
C VAL A 169 2.04 17.70 4.08
N ARG A 170 1.38 18.05 5.19
CA ARG A 170 0.16 18.86 5.14
C ARG A 170 0.41 20.27 4.61
N ALA A 171 1.54 20.89 4.96
CA ALA A 171 1.89 22.22 4.44
C ALA A 171 2.10 22.21 2.92
N ILE A 172 2.78 21.18 2.40
CA ILE A 172 2.99 20.98 0.96
C ILE A 172 1.65 20.78 0.23
N ALA A 173 0.76 19.95 0.79
CA ALA A 173 -0.56 19.70 0.22
C ALA A 173 -1.43 20.96 0.14
N GLN A 174 -1.28 21.90 1.09
CA GLN A 174 -1.99 23.19 1.06
C GLN A 174 -1.38 24.16 0.06
N ASN A 175 -0.07 24.38 0.11
CA ASN A 175 0.63 25.25 -0.81
C ASN A 175 2.12 24.89 -0.88
N ARG A 176 2.49 24.15 -1.94
CA ARG A 176 3.87 23.72 -2.21
C ARG A 176 4.86 24.89 -2.21
N SER A 177 4.53 26.00 -2.87
CA SER A 177 5.43 27.15 -2.99
C SER A 177 5.67 27.84 -1.66
N ALA A 178 4.62 28.05 -0.86
CA ALA A 178 4.75 28.61 0.48
C ALA A 178 5.54 27.69 1.42
N ALA A 179 5.33 26.36 1.35
CA ALA A 179 6.09 25.40 2.12
C ALA A 179 7.60 25.48 1.81
N MET A 180 7.98 25.64 0.54
CA MET A 180 9.38 25.84 0.13
C MET A 180 9.99 27.12 0.71
N LEU A 181 9.23 28.22 0.75
CA LEU A 181 9.69 29.49 1.34
C LEU A 181 9.89 29.40 2.87
N GLN A 182 9.22 28.46 3.53
CA GLN A 182 9.44 28.17 4.96
C GLN A 182 10.61 27.20 5.21
N GLY A 183 11.41 26.87 4.17
CA GLY A 183 12.58 26.00 4.30
C GLY A 183 12.29 24.51 4.28
N ILE A 184 11.07 24.09 3.91
CA ILE A 184 10.73 22.68 3.77
C ILE A 184 11.38 22.11 2.50
N ASP A 185 12.18 21.06 2.65
CA ASP A 185 12.71 20.27 1.54
C ASP A 185 11.58 19.40 0.95
N VAL A 186 10.86 19.97 -0.01
CA VAL A 186 9.71 19.32 -0.69
C VAL A 186 10.11 18.02 -1.38
N ASP A 187 11.32 17.95 -1.94
CA ASP A 187 11.78 16.74 -2.64
C ASP A 187 11.96 15.57 -1.67
N ARG A 188 12.61 15.84 -0.53
CA ARG A 188 12.76 14.85 0.54
C ARG A 188 11.41 14.41 1.08
N VAL A 189 10.51 15.34 1.38
CA VAL A 189 9.18 15.01 1.92
C VAL A 189 8.36 14.20 0.91
N ASN A 190 8.32 14.61 -0.36
CA ASN A 190 7.61 13.88 -1.40
C ASN A 190 8.18 12.47 -1.62
N SER A 191 9.50 12.28 -1.49
CA SER A 191 10.10 10.93 -1.56
C SER A 191 9.60 10.01 -0.44
N ILE A 192 9.48 10.54 0.78
CA ILE A 192 8.95 9.80 1.94
C ILE A 192 7.47 9.48 1.72
N VAL A 193 6.68 10.45 1.24
CA VAL A 193 5.25 10.31 0.97
C VAL A 193 5.00 9.29 -0.13
N PHE A 194 5.75 9.33 -1.23
CA PHE A 194 5.61 8.37 -2.32
C PHE A 194 5.95 6.96 -1.85
N GLY A 195 7.09 6.80 -1.16
CA GLY A 195 7.49 5.53 -0.54
C GLY A 195 6.45 5.00 0.44
N LEU A 196 5.91 5.86 1.31
CA LEU A 196 4.88 5.48 2.29
C LEU A 196 3.58 5.07 1.58
N GLY A 197 3.14 5.82 0.57
CA GLY A 197 1.91 5.54 -0.17
C GLY A 197 1.95 4.21 -0.90
N VAL A 198 3.02 3.93 -1.66
CA VAL A 198 3.15 2.64 -2.35
C VAL A 198 3.53 1.51 -1.39
N GLY A 199 4.25 1.79 -0.30
CA GLY A 199 4.56 0.83 0.75
C GLY A 199 3.32 0.32 1.45
N VAL A 200 2.38 1.21 1.79
CA VAL A 200 1.06 0.82 2.35
C VAL A 200 0.26 0.00 1.33
N ALA A 201 0.32 0.34 0.05
CA ALA A 201 -0.31 -0.47 -1.00
C ALA A 201 0.33 -1.87 -1.11
N GLY A 202 1.65 -1.96 -1.07
CA GLY A 202 2.37 -3.23 -1.05
C GLY A 202 2.02 -4.08 0.17
N LEU A 203 1.93 -3.47 1.36
CA LEU A 203 1.46 -4.16 2.57
C LEU A 203 0.03 -4.67 2.40
N ALA A 204 -0.87 -3.86 1.82
CA ALA A 204 -2.24 -4.27 1.55
C ALA A 204 -2.34 -5.40 0.52
N GLY A 205 -1.41 -5.49 -0.43
CA GLY A 205 -1.33 -6.62 -1.36
C GLY A 205 -0.75 -7.89 -0.74
N ALA A 206 0.05 -7.77 0.32
CA ALA A 206 0.61 -8.89 1.06
C ALA A 206 -0.34 -9.45 2.14
N LEU A 207 -1.42 -8.75 2.45
CA LEU A 207 -2.51 -9.16 3.35
C LEU A 207 -3.53 -10.04 2.61
#